data_AF-A0A5D2RN76-F1
#
_entry.id   AF-A0A5D2RN76-F1
#
_cell.length_a   1.000
_cell.length_b   1.000
_cell.length_c   1.000
_cell.angle_alpha   90.00
_cell.angle_beta   90.00
_cell.angle_gamma   90.00
#
_symmetry.space_group_name_H-M   'P 1'
#
loop_
_entity.id
_entity.type
_entity.pdbx_description
1 polymer ?
#
loop_
_entity_poly.entity_id
_entity_poly.type
_entity_poly.pdbx_seq_one_letter_code
_entity_poly.pdbx_strand_id
1 'polypeptide(L)'
;MTKTMFLPLLLLLLSAAAASTSVSTECTVSTMDDYPVPVRREVYGDGRIFDISHRYTMDMPSWERKDGLGRFLWLPASMKNGSLANNSLMKLPTHSGTHVDAPGHMIDRYFDAGFDVDTLDLEVLNGPALLVDVPRDSNITGNTISKYSSLNLS
;
A
#
# COMPACT_ATOMS: atom_id res chain seq x y z
N MET A 1 4.33 -3.27 72.38
CA MET A 1 5.61 -3.97 72.14
C MET A 1 5.56 -4.58 70.76
N THR A 2 6.55 -4.22 69.93
CA THR A 2 7.02 -4.86 68.67
C THR A 2 5.94 -5.11 67.59
N LYS A 3 6.10 -4.64 66.35
CA LYS A 3 7.24 -4.86 65.47
C LYS A 3 7.37 -3.74 64.45
N THR A 4 8.60 -3.26 64.32
CA THR A 4 9.15 -2.63 63.12
C THR A 4 9.00 -3.55 61.92
N MET A 5 8.44 -3.04 60.82
CA MET A 5 8.62 -3.63 59.49
C MET A 5 9.26 -2.58 58.60
N PHE A 6 10.58 -2.74 58.43
CA PHE A 6 11.35 -2.10 57.37
C PHE A 6 10.90 -2.69 56.03
N LEU A 7 10.32 -1.87 55.17
CA LEU A 7 10.10 -2.20 53.76
C LEU A 7 11.28 -1.61 52.98
N PRO A 8 12.10 -2.41 52.26
CA PRO A 8 13.17 -1.85 51.46
C PRO A 8 12.55 -1.20 50.21
N LEU A 9 12.72 0.11 50.10
CA LEU A 9 12.43 0.86 48.87
C LEU A 9 13.46 0.44 47.82
N LEU A 10 13.10 -0.54 46.99
CA LEU A 10 13.89 -0.93 45.83
C LEU A 10 13.73 0.16 44.76
N LEU A 11 14.70 1.07 44.70
CA LEU A 11 14.78 2.10 43.67
C LEU A 11 15.18 1.44 42.35
N LEU A 12 14.20 1.01 41.54
CA LEU A 12 14.45 0.66 40.14
C LEU A 12 14.76 1.95 39.38
N LEU A 13 16.05 2.25 39.19
CA LEU A 13 16.51 3.20 38.18
C LEU A 13 16.28 2.58 36.80
N LEU A 14 15.04 2.68 36.31
CA LEU A 14 14.76 2.42 34.91
C LEU A 14 15.27 3.63 34.12
N SER A 15 16.50 3.51 33.62
CA SER A 15 17.04 4.37 32.58
C SER A 15 16.15 4.23 31.35
N ALA A 16 15.14 5.10 31.23
CA ALA A 16 14.48 5.33 29.97
C ALA A 16 15.50 6.08 29.09
N ALA A 17 16.33 5.32 28.39
CA ALA A 17 16.94 5.83 27.17
C ALA A 17 15.78 6.09 26.21
N ALA A 18 15.25 7.32 26.26
CA ALA A 18 14.48 7.86 25.16
C ALA A 18 15.44 7.91 23.98
N ALA A 19 15.48 6.82 23.22
CA ALA A 19 15.93 6.87 21.84
C ALA A 19 14.91 7.75 21.13
N SER A 20 15.11 9.06 21.22
CA SER A 20 14.53 10.03 20.32
C SER A 20 15.15 9.75 18.95
N THR A 21 14.66 8.70 18.29
CA THR A 21 14.74 8.59 16.84
C THR A 21 13.87 9.73 16.34
N SER A 22 14.51 10.87 16.05
CA SER A 22 13.90 11.97 15.33
C SER A 22 13.49 11.43 13.96
N VAL A 23 12.29 10.88 13.86
CA VAL A 23 11.67 10.57 12.58
C VAL A 23 11.37 11.94 11.97
N SER A 24 12.17 12.32 10.97
CA SER A 24 11.86 13.46 10.12
C SER A 24 10.51 13.19 9.44
N THR A 25 9.44 13.65 10.08
CA THR A 25 8.13 13.83 9.46
C THR A 25 8.16 15.16 8.72
N GLU A 26 9.18 15.35 7.87
CA GLU A 26 9.18 16.47 6.97
C GLU A 26 8.48 15.99 5.69
N CYS A 27 7.30 16.55 5.42
CA CYS A 27 6.99 16.89 4.04
C CYS A 27 8.02 17.93 3.62
N THR A 28 9.24 17.52 3.28
CA THR A 28 10.29 18.41 2.81
C THR A 28 9.90 18.85 1.40
N VAL A 29 9.02 19.84 1.31
CA VAL A 29 9.03 20.75 0.18
C VAL A 29 10.32 21.54 0.39
N SER A 30 11.36 21.28 -0.40
CA SER A 30 12.54 22.14 -0.44
C SER A 30 12.05 23.55 -0.73
N THR A 31 12.10 24.44 0.25
CA THR A 31 11.60 25.83 0.12
C THR A 31 12.51 26.71 -0.74
N MET A 32 13.32 26.11 -1.61
CA MET A 32 14.30 26.79 -2.46
C MET A 32 14.33 26.32 -3.91
N ASP A 33 13.53 25.33 -4.31
CA ASP A 33 13.43 24.96 -5.72
C ASP A 33 12.21 25.64 -6.35
N ASP A 34 12.45 26.51 -7.35
CA ASP A 34 11.40 27.01 -8.26
C ASP A 34 10.62 25.87 -8.96
N TYR A 35 11.11 24.64 -8.85
CA TYR A 35 10.53 23.42 -9.38
C TYR A 35 10.48 22.31 -8.30
N PRO A 36 9.39 22.22 -7.52
CA PRO A 36 9.27 21.18 -6.52
C PRO A 36 9.26 19.78 -7.18
N VAL A 37 10.16 18.91 -6.73
CA VAL A 37 10.19 17.49 -7.15
C VAL A 37 9.55 16.64 -6.06
N PRO A 38 8.48 15.87 -6.36
CA PRO A 38 7.87 14.99 -5.38
C PRO A 38 8.83 13.91 -4.91
N VAL A 39 9.00 13.79 -3.59
CA VAL A 39 9.71 12.65 -2.99
C VAL A 39 8.87 11.39 -3.18
N ARG A 40 9.43 10.39 -3.87
CA ARG A 40 8.83 9.05 -4.02
C ARG A 40 9.57 8.08 -3.12
N ARG A 41 8.83 7.32 -2.32
CA ARG A 41 9.38 6.38 -1.34
C ARG A 41 8.56 5.10 -1.38
N GLU A 42 9.20 3.95 -1.26
CA GLU A 42 8.52 2.64 -1.28
C GLU A 42 8.33 2.09 0.13
N VAL A 43 9.03 2.61 1.13
CA VAL A 43 9.04 2.07 2.50
C VAL A 43 8.77 3.18 3.52
N TYR A 44 7.69 3.08 4.28
CA TYR A 44 7.25 4.10 5.24
C TYR A 44 7.22 3.56 6.68
N GLY A 45 7.01 4.45 7.65
CA GLY A 45 6.82 4.09 9.06
C GLY A 45 7.96 3.25 9.63
N ASP A 46 9.21 3.67 9.40
CA ASP A 46 10.42 2.97 9.86
C ASP A 46 10.55 1.51 9.40
N GLY A 47 10.06 1.20 8.18
CA GLY A 47 10.12 -0.16 7.64
C GLY A 47 8.89 -1.01 7.95
N ARG A 48 7.83 -0.44 8.51
CA ARG A 48 6.58 -1.15 8.80
C ARG A 48 5.63 -1.22 7.61
N ILE A 49 5.72 -0.27 6.68
CA ILE A 49 4.81 -0.15 5.54
C ILE A 49 5.64 -0.22 4.26
N PHE A 50 5.30 -1.17 3.39
CA PHE A 50 5.89 -1.30 2.06
C PHE A 50 4.79 -1.00 1.03
N ASP A 51 5.01 0.01 0.20
CA ASP A 51 4.17 0.28 -0.95
C ASP A 51 4.50 -0.74 -2.06
N ILE A 52 3.55 -1.63 -2.31
CA ILE A 52 3.63 -2.67 -3.34
C ILE A 52 2.82 -2.29 -4.60
N SER A 53 2.45 -1.02 -4.71
CA SER A 53 1.61 -0.52 -5.80
C SER A 53 2.46 -0.10 -7.00
N HIS A 54 2.03 -0.48 -8.20
CA HIS A 54 2.63 0.05 -9.42
C HIS A 54 2.23 1.51 -9.61
N ARG A 55 3.21 2.37 -9.89
CA ARG A 55 2.95 3.75 -10.32
C ARG A 55 2.26 3.74 -11.68
N TYR A 56 1.12 4.42 -11.80
CA TYR A 56 0.50 4.66 -13.11
C TYR A 56 1.35 5.59 -13.97
N THR A 57 1.71 5.11 -15.15
CA THR A 57 2.39 5.89 -16.19
C THR A 57 1.75 5.60 -17.54
N MET A 58 1.90 6.51 -18.51
CA MET A 58 1.27 6.32 -19.83
C MET A 58 1.86 5.13 -20.61
N ASP A 59 3.11 4.80 -20.33
CA ASP A 59 3.89 3.74 -20.94
C ASP A 59 3.82 2.40 -20.20
N MET A 60 3.09 2.33 -19.06
CA MET A 60 2.99 1.08 -18.32
C MET A 60 2.31 -0.01 -19.18
N PRO A 61 2.72 -1.29 -19.03
CA PRO A 61 2.08 -2.39 -19.72
C PRO A 61 0.57 -2.41 -19.48
N SER A 62 -0.18 -2.70 -20.54
CA SER A 62 -1.63 -2.85 -20.50
C SER A 62 -2.02 -4.11 -21.27
N TRP A 63 -3.03 -4.82 -20.77
CA TRP A 63 -3.53 -6.03 -21.41
C TRP A 63 -3.88 -5.78 -22.88
N GLU A 64 -3.40 -6.66 -23.77
CA GLU A 64 -3.61 -6.63 -25.24
C GLU A 64 -3.23 -5.31 -25.95
N ARG A 65 -2.45 -4.44 -25.30
CA ARG A 65 -1.99 -3.19 -25.89
C ARG A 65 -0.48 -3.19 -26.05
N LYS A 66 -0.02 -2.91 -27.28
CA LYS A 66 1.40 -2.74 -27.57
C LYS A 66 1.95 -1.41 -27.05
N ASP A 67 1.11 -0.38 -27.03
CA ASP A 67 1.52 1.01 -26.75
C ASP A 67 1.34 1.40 -25.28
N GLY A 68 1.11 0.43 -24.39
CA GLY A 68 0.84 0.64 -22.97
C GLY A 68 -0.55 1.22 -22.69
N LEU A 69 -0.67 1.92 -21.57
CA LEU A 69 -1.92 2.48 -21.07
C LEU A 69 -2.41 3.69 -21.89
N GLY A 70 -1.48 4.47 -22.44
CA GLY A 70 -1.75 5.72 -23.15
C GLY A 70 -2.20 6.85 -22.21
N ARG A 71 -2.85 7.88 -22.78
CA ARG A 71 -3.36 9.01 -21.99
C ARG A 71 -4.55 8.58 -21.13
N PHE A 72 -4.31 8.42 -19.83
CA PHE A 72 -5.34 8.06 -18.85
C PHE A 72 -5.76 9.21 -17.92
N LEU A 73 -4.96 10.28 -17.82
CA LEU A 73 -5.20 11.43 -16.93
C LEU A 73 -5.01 12.75 -17.68
N TRP A 74 -5.91 13.71 -17.48
CA TRP A 74 -5.77 15.06 -18.03
C TRP A 74 -6.49 16.11 -17.21
N LEU A 75 -6.21 17.39 -17.50
CA LEU A 75 -6.83 18.53 -16.84
C LEU A 75 -7.83 19.24 -17.77
N PRO A 76 -9.16 19.04 -17.64
CA PRO A 76 -10.14 19.87 -18.32
C PRO A 76 -10.11 21.33 -17.87
N ALA A 77 -9.72 21.61 -16.62
CA ALA A 77 -9.55 22.95 -16.08
C ALA A 77 -8.26 23.02 -15.23
N SER A 78 -7.51 24.11 -15.30
CA SER A 78 -6.22 24.23 -14.64
C SER A 78 -5.99 25.61 -14.04
N MET A 79 -5.24 25.67 -12.93
CA MET A 79 -4.86 26.93 -12.30
C MET A 79 -3.99 27.79 -13.21
N LYS A 80 -3.16 27.14 -14.03
CA LYS A 80 -2.37 27.81 -15.07
C LYS A 80 -3.25 28.57 -16.08
N ASN A 81 -4.48 28.11 -16.28
CA ASN A 81 -5.47 28.73 -17.16
C ASN A 81 -6.55 29.51 -16.37
N GLY A 82 -6.25 29.95 -15.15
CA GLY A 82 -7.12 30.82 -14.35
C GLY A 82 -8.24 30.11 -13.58
N SER A 83 -8.25 28.76 -13.54
CA SER A 83 -9.19 28.03 -12.69
C SER A 83 -8.79 28.11 -11.21
N LEU A 84 -9.74 28.00 -10.29
CA LEU A 84 -9.47 28.01 -8.85
C LEU A 84 -8.67 26.77 -8.37
N ALA A 85 -8.68 25.69 -9.14
CA ALA A 85 -7.99 24.45 -8.85
C ALA A 85 -7.58 23.74 -10.16
N ASN A 86 -6.66 22.78 -10.05
CA ASN A 86 -6.39 21.82 -11.13
C ASN A 86 -7.47 20.73 -11.05
N ASN A 87 -8.38 20.71 -12.01
CA ASN A 87 -9.42 19.69 -12.11
C ASN A 87 -8.93 18.58 -13.02
N SER A 88 -8.85 17.36 -12.50
CA SER A 88 -8.37 16.17 -13.21
C SER A 88 -9.53 15.28 -13.65
N LEU A 89 -9.46 14.80 -14.89
CA LEU A 89 -10.29 13.72 -15.40
C LEU A 89 -9.41 12.50 -15.66
N MET A 90 -9.87 11.35 -15.20
CA MET A 90 -9.20 10.07 -15.37
C MET A 90 -10.09 9.07 -16.11
N LYS A 91 -9.52 8.38 -17.10
CA LYS A 91 -10.13 7.25 -17.81
C LYS A 91 -9.13 6.10 -17.82
N LEU A 92 -9.44 5.05 -17.06
CA LEU A 92 -8.53 3.94 -16.80
C LEU A 92 -9.28 2.60 -16.89
N PRO A 93 -8.77 1.58 -17.60
CA PRO A 93 -9.24 0.21 -17.45
C PRO A 93 -9.01 -0.27 -16.01
N THR A 94 -9.99 -0.95 -15.41
CA THR A 94 -9.92 -1.44 -14.02
C THR A 94 -8.74 -2.38 -13.77
N HIS A 95 -8.34 -3.16 -14.78
CA HIS A 95 -7.19 -4.08 -14.72
C HIS A 95 -5.87 -3.41 -15.11
N SER A 96 -5.61 -2.21 -14.57
CA SER A 96 -4.35 -1.50 -14.76
C SER A 96 -3.59 -1.46 -13.44
N GLY A 97 -2.29 -1.75 -13.44
CA GLY A 97 -1.46 -1.70 -12.24
C GLY A 97 -1.86 -2.71 -11.15
N THR A 98 -1.57 -2.38 -9.89
CA THR A 98 -1.97 -3.19 -8.73
C THR A 98 -3.47 -3.01 -8.48
N HIS A 99 -4.26 -4.07 -8.60
CA HIS A 99 -5.73 -4.05 -8.53
C HIS A 99 -6.29 -5.36 -7.95
N VAL A 100 -7.61 -5.40 -7.75
CA VAL A 100 -8.39 -6.62 -7.40
C VAL A 100 -9.55 -6.78 -8.38
N ASP A 101 -9.94 -8.03 -8.62
CA ASP A 101 -11.06 -8.36 -9.51
C ASP A 101 -12.31 -8.69 -8.70
N ALA A 102 -13.46 -8.17 -9.13
CA ALA A 102 -14.76 -8.56 -8.59
C ALA A 102 -15.27 -9.86 -9.23
N PRO A 103 -16.15 -10.64 -8.56
CA PRO A 103 -16.71 -11.85 -9.14
C PRO A 103 -17.42 -11.61 -10.49
N GLY A 104 -18.07 -10.45 -10.65
CA GLY A 104 -18.70 -10.05 -11.91
C GLY A 104 -17.71 -9.91 -13.08
N HIS A 105 -16.40 -9.80 -12.84
CA HIS A 105 -15.40 -9.73 -13.90
C HIS A 105 -15.38 -10.99 -14.77
N MET A 106 -15.58 -12.17 -14.17
CA MET A 106 -15.47 -13.46 -14.85
C MET A 106 -16.81 -14.21 -14.98
N ILE A 107 -17.84 -13.80 -14.24
CA ILE A 107 -19.11 -14.51 -14.13
C ILE A 107 -20.27 -13.57 -14.49
N ASP A 108 -20.83 -13.74 -15.68
CA ASP A 108 -21.86 -12.87 -16.28
C ASP A 108 -23.08 -12.65 -15.37
N ARG A 109 -23.66 -13.73 -14.84
CA ARG A 109 -24.81 -13.63 -13.91
C ARG A 109 -24.49 -12.86 -12.61
N TYR A 110 -23.22 -12.76 -12.22
CA TYR A 110 -22.79 -12.00 -11.05
C TYR A 110 -22.57 -10.53 -11.40
N PHE A 111 -22.15 -10.22 -12.63
CA PHE A 111 -22.14 -8.86 -13.14
C PHE A 111 -23.55 -8.28 -13.16
N ASP A 112 -24.53 -9.00 -13.73
CA ASP A 112 -25.93 -8.57 -13.76
C ASP A 112 -26.54 -8.40 -12.36
N ALA A 113 -26.06 -9.18 -11.40
CA ALA A 113 -26.51 -9.11 -10.00
C ALA A 113 -25.75 -8.07 -9.15
N GLY A 114 -24.80 -7.33 -9.73
CA GLY A 114 -24.06 -6.26 -9.05
C GLY A 114 -22.99 -6.72 -8.07
N PHE A 115 -22.40 -7.91 -8.27
CA PHE A 115 -21.23 -8.36 -7.48
C PHE A 115 -19.96 -7.65 -7.96
N ASP A 116 -19.90 -6.36 -7.67
CA ASP A 116 -18.83 -5.43 -7.99
C ASP A 116 -17.82 -5.29 -6.83
N VAL A 117 -16.74 -4.53 -7.05
CA VAL A 117 -15.64 -4.39 -6.07
C VAL A 117 -16.08 -3.79 -4.73
N ASP A 118 -17.14 -3.00 -4.71
CA ASP A 118 -17.73 -2.42 -3.50
C ASP A 118 -18.57 -3.40 -2.67
N THR A 119 -18.77 -4.62 -3.19
CA THR A 119 -19.42 -5.73 -2.47
C THR A 119 -18.44 -6.68 -1.79
N LEU A 120 -17.13 -6.50 -2.01
CA LEU A 120 -16.10 -7.35 -1.42
C LEU A 120 -16.00 -7.14 0.10
N ASP A 121 -15.83 -8.24 0.83
CA ASP A 121 -15.61 -8.20 2.27
C ASP A 121 -14.25 -7.57 2.59
N LEU A 122 -14.26 -6.46 3.33
CA LEU A 122 -13.06 -5.73 3.70
C LEU A 122 -12.17 -6.51 4.67
N GLU A 123 -12.70 -7.47 5.44
CA GLU A 123 -11.88 -8.33 6.31
C GLU A 123 -10.98 -9.26 5.48
N VAL A 124 -11.40 -9.63 4.27
CA VAL A 124 -10.57 -10.40 3.33
C VAL A 124 -9.44 -9.55 2.75
N LEU A 125 -9.70 -8.26 2.50
CA LEU A 125 -8.74 -7.35 1.88
C LEU A 125 -7.76 -6.73 2.88
N ASN A 126 -7.99 -6.87 4.19
CA ASN A 126 -7.21 -6.23 5.24
C ASN A 126 -6.91 -7.21 6.38
N GLY A 127 -5.77 -7.89 6.30
CA GLY A 127 -5.37 -8.84 7.34
C GLY A 127 -3.95 -9.35 7.17
N PRO A 128 -3.52 -10.29 8.04
CA PRO A 128 -2.25 -10.97 7.91
C PRO A 128 -2.11 -11.66 6.55
N ALA A 129 -0.95 -11.50 5.92
CA ALA A 129 -0.62 -12.13 4.66
C ALA A 129 0.75 -12.80 4.75
N LEU A 130 0.92 -13.93 4.07
CA LEU A 130 2.20 -14.62 3.95
C LEU A 130 2.83 -14.27 2.60
N LEU A 131 3.99 -13.61 2.62
CA LEU A 131 4.81 -13.42 1.43
C LEU A 131 5.73 -14.63 1.24
N VAL A 132 5.55 -15.34 0.12
CA VAL A 132 6.39 -16.48 -0.26
C VAL A 132 7.13 -16.19 -1.55
N ASP A 133 8.40 -16.61 -1.62
CA ASP A 133 9.16 -16.65 -2.86
C ASP A 133 8.97 -18.01 -3.53
N VAL A 134 8.63 -18.01 -4.82
CA VAL A 134 8.29 -19.22 -5.60
C VAL A 134 9.18 -19.32 -6.85
N PRO A 135 9.45 -20.54 -7.36
CA PRO A 135 10.30 -20.70 -8.54
C PRO A 135 9.76 -19.93 -9.75
N ARG A 136 10.64 -19.12 -10.36
CA ARG A 136 10.35 -18.37 -11.59
C ARG A 136 10.10 -19.32 -12.76
N ASP A 137 9.42 -18.81 -13.78
CA ASP A 137 9.20 -19.50 -15.06
C ASP A 137 8.54 -20.88 -14.93
N SER A 138 7.72 -21.06 -13.89
CA SER A 138 6.99 -22.30 -13.62
C SER A 138 5.59 -22.00 -13.09
N ASN A 139 4.66 -22.94 -13.31
CA ASN A 139 3.31 -22.82 -12.76
C ASN A 139 3.32 -23.06 -11.25
N ILE A 140 2.58 -22.23 -10.51
CA ILE A 140 2.32 -22.43 -9.09
C ILE A 140 1.26 -23.53 -8.95
N THR A 141 1.58 -24.60 -8.20
CA THR A 141 0.70 -25.75 -7.99
C THR A 141 0.52 -26.03 -6.50
N GLY A 142 -0.43 -26.91 -6.14
CA GLY A 142 -0.61 -27.36 -4.75
C GLY A 142 0.67 -27.93 -4.14
N ASN A 143 1.50 -28.63 -4.92
CA ASN A 143 2.80 -29.14 -4.47
C ASN A 143 3.84 -28.02 -4.22
N THR A 144 3.73 -26.91 -4.93
CA THR A 144 4.57 -25.72 -4.69
C THR A 144 4.18 -25.08 -3.36
N ILE A 145 2.87 -24.95 -3.11
CA ILE A 145 2.32 -24.26 -1.92
C ILE A 145 2.45 -25.13 -0.66
N SER A 146 2.35 -26.45 -0.75
CA SER A 146 2.38 -27.36 0.41
C SER A 146 3.68 -27.28 1.23
N LYS A 147 4.77 -26.77 0.65
CA LYS A 147 6.03 -26.53 1.36
C LYS A 147 5.92 -25.42 2.41
N TYR A 148 4.90 -24.56 2.30
CA TYR A 148 4.69 -23.39 3.14
C TYR A 148 3.48 -23.55 4.06
N SER A 149 2.70 -24.64 3.94
CA SER A 149 1.46 -24.84 4.70
C SER A 149 1.66 -25.11 6.20
N SER A 150 2.91 -25.34 6.64
CA SER A 150 3.27 -25.43 8.06
C SER A 150 3.74 -24.10 8.67
N LEU A 151 3.82 -23.04 7.88
CA LEU A 151 4.13 -21.70 8.36
C LEU A 151 2.84 -21.09 8.94
N ASN A 152 2.61 -21.30 10.24
CA ASN A 152 1.53 -20.61 10.93
C ASN A 152 1.81 -19.10 10.93
N LEU A 153 0.81 -18.32 10.49
CA LEU A 153 0.76 -16.89 10.74
C LEU A 153 0.49 -16.71 12.24
N SER A 154 1.51 -16.31 12.98
CA SER A 154 1.45 -16.04 14.44
C SER A 154 0.67 -14.77 14.75
#